data_AF-A0A6P1I1K2-F1
#
_entry.id   AF-A0A6P1I1K2-F1
#
_cell.length_a   1.000
_cell.length_b   1.000
_cell.length_c   1.000
_cell.angle_alpha   90.00
_cell.angle_beta   90.00
_cell.angle_gamma   90.00
#
_symmetry.space_group_name_H-M   'P 1'
#
loop_
_entity.id
_entity.type
_entity.pdbx_description
1 polymer ?
#
loop_
_entity_poly.entity_id
_entity_poly.type
_entity_poly.pdbx_seq_one_letter_code
_entity_poly.pdbx_strand_id
1 'polypeptide(L)'
;MRRFASTLLLVLALCAVAVALFYFTSRTPQDTAARPMEDKAFMIDGRPMTCRELFPPGCDFDLQYSYNQWGERLDSFVDTSDLGPYARDIGFAASAKLSLQACRLSETSGKTILEFVELARRDHPEAGSPQVFPFWNRARQFLCPGV
;
A
#
# COMPACT_ATOMS: atom_id res chain seq x y z
N MET A 1 -55.14 25.14 34.67
CA MET A 1 -53.95 24.32 35.02
C MET A 1 -53.91 22.97 34.30
N ARG A 2 -54.98 22.16 34.30
CA ARG A 2 -54.99 20.81 33.70
C ARG A 2 -54.65 20.75 32.19
N ARG A 3 -55.16 21.70 31.39
CA ARG A 3 -54.89 21.75 29.93
C ARG A 3 -53.46 22.15 29.57
N PHE A 4 -52.83 23.02 30.36
CA PHE A 4 -51.43 23.42 30.17
C PHE A 4 -50.45 22.30 30.54
N ALA A 5 -50.77 21.51 31.57
CA ALA A 5 -49.98 20.33 31.94
C ALA A 5 -50.02 19.25 30.84
N SER A 6 -51.19 19.03 30.23
CA SER A 6 -51.35 18.05 29.14
C SER A 6 -50.59 18.45 27.88
N THR A 7 -50.61 19.73 27.48
CA THR A 7 -49.82 20.19 26.31
C THR A 7 -48.33 20.13 26.56
N LEU A 8 -47.87 20.48 27.77
CA LEU A 8 -46.45 20.37 28.14
C LEU A 8 -45.93 18.92 28.08
N LEU A 9 -46.72 17.97 28.60
CA LEU A 9 -46.39 16.54 28.54
C LEU A 9 -46.30 16.01 27.10
N LEU A 10 -47.20 16.48 26.23
CA LEU A 10 -47.24 16.04 24.83
C LEU A 10 -46.03 16.57 24.04
N VAL A 11 -45.62 17.82 24.30
CA VAL A 11 -44.41 18.40 23.70
C VAL A 11 -43.15 17.67 24.17
N LEU A 12 -43.04 17.37 25.47
CA LEU A 12 -41.90 16.63 26.02
C LEU A 12 -41.79 15.22 25.42
N ALA A 13 -42.92 14.52 25.25
CA ALA A 13 -42.95 13.21 24.61
C ALA A 13 -42.50 13.29 23.14
N LEU A 14 -42.95 14.29 22.39
CA LEU A 14 -42.53 14.51 21.01
C LEU A 14 -41.03 14.84 20.90
N CYS A 15 -40.50 15.67 21.81
CA CYS A 15 -39.07 15.95 21.86
C CYS A 15 -38.25 14.69 22.18
N ALA A 16 -38.70 13.86 23.12
CA ALA A 16 -38.01 12.60 23.45
C ALA A 16 -38.00 11.63 22.26
N VAL A 17 -39.10 11.53 21.51
CA VAL A 17 -39.19 10.71 20.30
C VAL A 17 -38.28 11.26 19.20
N ALA A 18 -38.25 12.58 18.99
CA ALA A 18 -37.38 13.21 18.01
C ALA A 18 -35.89 13.01 18.34
N VAL A 19 -35.51 13.12 19.61
CA VAL A 19 -34.14 12.86 20.07
C VAL A 19 -33.78 11.39 19.93
N ALA A 20 -34.69 10.47 20.27
CA ALA A 20 -34.47 9.05 20.10
C ALA A 20 -34.31 8.67 18.62
N LEU A 21 -35.14 9.21 17.73
CA LEU A 21 -35.02 9.05 16.28
C LEU A 21 -33.70 9.62 15.77
N PHE A 22 -33.31 10.82 16.21
CA PHE A 22 -32.03 11.43 15.84
C PHE A 22 -30.84 10.57 16.29
N TYR A 23 -30.87 10.05 17.51
CA TYR A 23 -29.84 9.11 17.99
C TYR A 23 -29.84 7.79 17.21
N PHE A 24 -30.99 7.31 16.76
CA PHE A 24 -31.09 6.07 15.99
C PHE A 24 -30.60 6.26 14.55
N THR A 25 -30.91 7.40 13.93
CA THR A 25 -30.46 7.73 12.56
C THR A 25 -29.02 8.21 12.49
N SER A 26 -28.47 8.79 13.58
CA SER A 26 -27.05 9.12 13.69
C SER A 26 -26.17 7.93 14.09
N ARG A 27 -26.78 6.82 14.56
CA ARG A 27 -26.14 5.52 14.78
C ARG A 27 -26.17 4.62 13.54
N THR A 28 -26.39 5.14 12.34
CA THR A 28 -25.92 4.42 11.15
C THR A 28 -24.42 4.21 11.35
N PRO A 29 -23.91 2.97 11.32
CA PRO A 29 -22.49 2.75 11.22
C PRO A 29 -22.05 3.60 10.03
N GLN A 30 -21.18 4.59 10.27
CA GLN A 30 -20.40 5.11 9.16
C GLN A 30 -19.72 3.87 8.60
N ASP A 31 -20.21 3.43 7.44
CA ASP A 31 -19.55 2.46 6.59
C ASP A 31 -18.22 3.10 6.20
N THR A 32 -17.30 3.05 7.15
CA THR A 32 -15.88 3.28 6.98
C THR A 32 -15.35 1.98 6.38
N ALA A 33 -16.02 1.48 5.33
CA ALA A 33 -15.45 0.51 4.44
C ALA A 33 -14.23 1.25 3.86
N ALA A 34 -13.08 1.01 4.48
CA ALA A 34 -11.80 1.46 3.97
C ALA A 34 -11.83 1.14 2.48
N ARG A 35 -11.77 2.17 1.62
CA ARG A 35 -11.82 1.93 0.18
C ARG A 35 -10.70 0.94 -0.13
N PRO A 36 -11.02 -0.27 -0.62
CA PRO A 36 -9.99 -1.26 -0.87
C PRO A 36 -9.02 -0.64 -1.87
N MET A 37 -7.73 -0.76 -1.59
CA MET A 37 -6.71 -0.29 -2.52
C MET A 37 -6.89 -1.02 -3.84
N GLU A 38 -6.85 -0.27 -4.94
CA GLU A 38 -6.99 -0.82 -6.28
C GLU A 38 -5.98 -1.94 -6.49
N ASP A 39 -6.37 -3.03 -7.14
CA ASP A 39 -5.46 -4.11 -7.52
C ASP A 39 -5.13 -3.96 -9.00
N LYS A 40 -4.22 -3.04 -9.31
CA LYS A 40 -3.86 -2.75 -10.71
C LYS A 40 -3.11 -3.93 -11.31
N ALA A 41 -3.37 -4.19 -12.59
CA ALA A 41 -2.60 -5.13 -13.38
C ALA A 41 -1.72 -4.38 -14.39
N PHE A 42 -0.46 -4.80 -14.52
CA PHE A 42 0.48 -4.25 -15.50
C PHE A 42 1.07 -5.36 -16.35
N MET A 43 1.54 -5.01 -17.55
CA MET A 43 2.18 -5.97 -18.44
C MET A 43 3.58 -6.30 -17.92
N ILE A 44 3.78 -7.57 -17.57
CA ILE A 44 5.05 -8.15 -17.13
C ILE A 44 5.28 -9.39 -18.01
N ASP A 45 6.40 -9.48 -18.72
CA ASP A 45 6.67 -10.60 -19.64
C ASP A 45 5.48 -10.88 -20.59
N GLY A 46 4.91 -9.80 -21.16
CA GLY A 46 3.78 -9.88 -22.10
C GLY A 46 2.44 -10.36 -21.51
N ARG A 47 2.32 -10.48 -20.18
CA ARG A 47 1.09 -10.89 -19.49
C ARG A 47 0.63 -9.83 -18.49
N PRO A 48 -0.68 -9.56 -18.38
CA PRO A 48 -1.19 -8.71 -17.31
C PRO A 48 -1.02 -9.45 -15.98
N MET A 49 -0.27 -8.87 -15.06
CA MET A 49 0.00 -9.41 -13.73
C MET A 49 -0.44 -8.40 -12.67
N THR A 50 -1.13 -8.86 -11.64
CA THR A 50 -1.40 -8.12 -10.41
C THR A 50 -0.25 -8.28 -9.42
N CYS A 51 -0.24 -7.46 -8.36
CA CYS A 51 0.78 -7.56 -7.32
C CYS A 51 0.77 -8.94 -6.63
N ARG A 52 -0.42 -9.51 -6.40
CA ARG A 52 -0.58 -10.82 -5.74
C ARG A 52 -0.11 -11.97 -6.61
N GLU A 53 -0.32 -11.87 -7.93
CA GLU A 53 0.15 -12.88 -8.89
C GLU A 53 1.67 -12.84 -9.03
N LEU A 54 2.27 -11.64 -8.98
CA LEU A 54 3.72 -11.48 -9.15
C LEU A 54 4.52 -11.84 -7.89
N PHE A 55 3.98 -11.63 -6.68
CA PHE A 55 4.71 -11.81 -5.41
C PHE A 55 4.03 -12.79 -4.41
N PRO A 56 3.96 -14.11 -4.71
CA PRO A 56 3.47 -15.09 -3.75
C PRO A 56 4.49 -15.36 -2.61
N PRO A 57 4.07 -15.58 -1.34
CA PRO A 57 2.69 -15.75 -0.87
C PRO A 57 1.96 -14.45 -0.48
N GLY A 58 2.54 -13.27 -0.71
CA GLY A 58 1.89 -12.03 -0.25
C GLY A 58 2.38 -10.76 -0.91
N CYS A 59 1.40 -9.99 -1.40
CA CYS A 59 1.51 -8.57 -1.67
C CYS A 59 0.87 -7.81 -0.49
N ASP A 60 1.72 -7.29 0.40
CA ASP A 60 1.27 -6.45 1.51
C ASP A 60 0.84 -5.05 1.03
N PHE A 61 0.36 -4.23 1.96
CA PHE A 61 -0.12 -2.88 1.64
C PHE A 61 0.97 -2.02 0.98
N ASP A 62 2.19 -2.02 1.51
CA ASP A 62 3.28 -1.18 1.01
C ASP A 62 3.76 -1.64 -0.37
N LEU A 63 3.79 -2.96 -0.60
CA LEU A 63 4.12 -3.55 -1.89
C LEU A 63 3.02 -3.30 -2.92
N GLN A 64 1.73 -3.42 -2.54
CA GLN A 64 0.60 -3.08 -3.42
C GLN A 64 0.63 -1.60 -3.79
N TYR A 65 0.88 -0.71 -2.83
CA TYR A 65 0.98 0.72 -3.06
C TYR A 65 2.08 1.03 -4.08
N SER A 66 3.27 0.49 -3.85
CA SER A 66 4.42 0.69 -4.74
C SER A 66 4.19 0.09 -6.12
N TYR A 67 3.57 -1.10 -6.18
CA TYR A 67 3.19 -1.75 -7.43
C TYR A 67 2.20 -0.91 -8.22
N ASN A 68 1.14 -0.40 -7.59
CA ASN A 68 0.15 0.44 -8.24
C ASN A 68 0.72 1.77 -8.77
N GLN A 69 1.78 2.26 -8.13
CA GLN A 69 2.45 3.50 -8.50
C GLN A 69 3.45 3.29 -9.63
N TRP A 70 4.25 2.21 -9.57
CA TRP A 70 5.43 2.03 -10.41
C TRP A 70 5.42 0.77 -11.29
N GLY A 71 4.41 -0.09 -11.16
CA GLY A 71 4.32 -1.39 -11.83
C GLY A 71 4.34 -1.31 -13.36
N GLU A 72 3.81 -0.23 -13.95
CA GLU A 72 3.86 0.00 -15.41
C GLU A 72 5.29 0.02 -15.97
N ARG A 73 6.27 0.47 -15.18
CA ARG A 73 7.67 0.60 -15.59
C ARG A 73 8.54 -0.56 -15.16
N LEU A 74 7.97 -1.51 -14.40
CA LEU A 74 8.72 -2.52 -13.67
C LEU A 74 9.40 -3.54 -14.60
N ASP A 75 8.70 -4.01 -15.63
CA ASP A 75 9.20 -4.95 -16.64
C ASP A 75 10.46 -4.41 -17.33
N SER A 76 10.31 -3.25 -17.98
CA SER A 76 11.40 -2.54 -18.64
C SER A 76 12.54 -2.19 -17.68
N PHE A 77 12.22 -1.76 -16.45
CA PHE A 77 13.24 -1.42 -15.47
C PHE A 77 14.11 -2.62 -15.10
N VAL A 78 13.52 -3.77 -14.76
CA VAL A 78 14.26 -4.97 -14.35
C VAL A 78 15.09 -5.52 -15.51
N ASP A 79 14.55 -5.48 -16.73
CA ASP A 79 15.23 -6.01 -17.92
C ASP A 79 16.39 -5.14 -18.40
N THR A 80 16.28 -3.82 -18.27
CA THR A 80 17.26 -2.88 -18.84
C THR A 80 18.24 -2.30 -17.81
N SER A 81 17.90 -2.34 -16.53
CA SER A 81 18.78 -1.81 -15.48
C SER A 81 19.90 -2.80 -15.17
N ASP A 82 21.11 -2.28 -15.03
CA ASP A 82 22.22 -3.03 -14.46
C ASP A 82 22.03 -3.14 -12.92
N LEU A 83 21.31 -4.18 -12.52
CA LEU A 83 21.06 -4.58 -11.13
C LEU A 83 22.14 -5.54 -10.59
N GLY A 84 23.19 -5.80 -11.37
CA GLY A 84 24.28 -6.69 -11.01
C GLY A 84 23.95 -8.18 -11.13
N PRO A 85 24.93 -9.06 -10.86
CA PRO A 85 24.78 -10.51 -11.02
C PRO A 85 23.73 -11.11 -10.10
N TYR A 86 23.58 -10.57 -8.89
CA TYR A 86 22.64 -11.08 -7.90
C TYR A 86 21.18 -11.04 -8.39
N ALA A 87 20.81 -10.04 -9.20
CA ALA A 87 19.48 -9.95 -9.82
C ALA A 87 19.18 -11.14 -10.74
N ARG A 88 20.19 -11.66 -11.45
CA ARG A 88 20.05 -12.86 -12.28
C ARG A 88 19.85 -14.12 -11.45
N ASP A 89 20.51 -14.19 -10.29
CA ASP A 89 20.45 -15.35 -9.40
C ASP A 89 19.08 -15.46 -8.70
N ILE A 90 18.49 -14.34 -8.30
CA ILE A 90 17.18 -14.31 -7.60
C ILE A 90 15.97 -14.25 -8.56
N GLY A 91 16.21 -13.93 -9.84
CA GLY A 91 15.19 -13.86 -10.87
C GLY A 91 14.34 -12.59 -10.83
N PHE A 92 13.41 -12.49 -11.80
CA PHE A 92 12.62 -11.29 -12.06
C PHE A 92 11.75 -10.88 -10.86
N ALA A 93 10.95 -11.79 -10.32
CA ALA A 93 9.98 -11.44 -9.26
C ALA A 93 10.68 -10.91 -7.99
N ALA A 94 11.77 -11.55 -7.55
CA ALA A 94 12.54 -11.06 -6.42
C ALA A 94 13.21 -9.71 -6.73
N SER A 95 13.77 -9.56 -7.94
CA SER A 95 14.39 -8.31 -8.38
C SER A 95 13.39 -7.14 -8.43
N ALA A 96 12.20 -7.41 -8.96
CA ALA A 96 11.08 -6.47 -9.01
C ALA A 96 10.63 -6.07 -7.61
N LYS A 97 10.48 -7.04 -6.69
CA LYS A 97 10.11 -6.80 -5.29
C LYS A 97 11.13 -5.91 -4.58
N LEU A 98 12.42 -6.23 -4.67
CA LEU A 98 13.49 -5.42 -4.07
C LEU A 98 13.50 -3.99 -4.62
N SER A 99 13.22 -3.82 -5.91
CA SER A 99 13.19 -2.49 -6.55
C SER A 99 12.01 -1.65 -6.08
N LEU A 100 10.82 -2.24 -5.94
CA LEU A 100 9.64 -1.57 -5.37
C LEU A 100 9.84 -1.23 -3.89
N GLN A 101 10.43 -2.15 -3.12
CA GLN A 101 10.78 -1.92 -1.72
C GLN A 101 11.83 -0.80 -1.56
N ALA A 102 12.81 -0.72 -2.46
CA ALA A 102 13.76 0.38 -2.50
C ALA A 102 13.05 1.72 -2.71
N CYS A 103 12.12 1.79 -3.66
CA CYS A 103 11.28 2.97 -3.88
C CYS A 103 10.52 3.35 -2.61
N ARG A 104 9.77 2.41 -2.03
CA ARG A 104 8.96 2.66 -0.83
C ARG A 104 9.79 3.14 0.36
N LEU A 105 10.94 2.51 0.55
CA LEU A 105 11.81 2.85 1.66
C LEU A 105 12.48 4.22 1.45
N SER A 106 12.80 4.58 0.19
CA SER A 106 13.36 5.89 -0.12
C SER A 106 12.40 7.06 0.11
N GLU A 107 11.07 6.86 -0.01
CA GLU A 107 10.11 7.92 0.30
C GLU A 107 10.03 8.24 1.80
N THR A 108 10.59 7.36 2.65
CA THR A 108 10.56 7.53 4.09
C THR A 108 11.79 8.32 4.54
N SER A 109 11.56 9.52 5.07
CA SER A 109 12.62 10.40 5.57
C SER A 109 13.53 9.70 6.59
N GLY A 110 14.84 9.88 6.42
CA GLY A 110 15.87 9.31 7.29
C GLY A 110 16.22 7.85 7.00
N LYS A 111 15.56 7.18 6.05
CA LYS A 111 15.95 5.83 5.62
C LYS A 111 17.13 5.86 4.67
N THR A 112 17.99 4.86 4.81
CA THR A 112 19.22 4.72 4.05
C THR A 112 19.32 3.32 3.44
N ILE A 113 20.42 3.08 2.74
CA ILE A 113 20.79 1.76 2.24
C ILE A 113 20.86 0.71 3.35
N LEU A 114 21.20 1.07 4.59
CA LEU A 114 21.33 0.11 5.69
C LEU A 114 19.98 -0.49 6.08
N GLU A 115 18.92 0.33 6.16
CA GLU A 115 17.56 -0.15 6.38
C GLU A 115 17.05 -0.97 5.19
N PHE A 116 17.50 -0.65 3.97
CA PHE A 116 17.16 -1.45 2.80
C PHE A 116 17.79 -2.84 2.83
N VAL A 117 19.06 -2.94 3.26
CA VAL A 117 19.74 -4.23 3.44
C VAL A 117 18.99 -5.07 4.46
N GLU A 118 18.60 -4.49 5.59
CA GLU A 118 17.85 -5.20 6.63
C GLU A 118 16.47 -5.66 6.13
N LEU A 119 15.80 -4.85 5.30
CA LEU A 119 14.54 -5.22 4.67
C LEU A 119 14.73 -6.39 3.69
N ALA A 120 15.73 -6.31 2.81
CA ALA A 120 16.02 -7.34 1.81
C ALA A 120 16.35 -8.70 2.46
N ARG A 121 17.06 -8.69 3.60
CA ARG A 121 17.46 -9.91 4.32
C ARG A 121 16.31 -10.71 4.92
N ARG A 122 15.09 -10.14 4.98
CA ARG A 122 13.90 -10.89 5.43
C ARG A 122 13.51 -11.99 4.45
N ASP A 123 13.63 -11.71 3.15
CA ASP A 123 13.33 -12.66 2.08
C ASP A 123 14.61 -13.31 1.52
N HIS A 124 15.75 -12.63 1.65
CA HIS A 124 17.05 -13.03 1.12
C HIS A 124 18.15 -12.95 2.20
N PRO A 125 18.20 -13.86 3.18
CA PRO A 125 19.09 -13.76 4.34
C PRO A 125 20.58 -13.63 4.01
N GLU A 126 20.98 -14.15 2.85
CA GLU A 126 22.33 -14.11 2.29
C GLU A 126 22.70 -12.77 1.63
N ALA A 127 21.73 -11.91 1.35
CA ALA A 127 21.95 -10.64 0.66
C ALA A 127 22.68 -9.64 1.55
N GLY A 128 23.85 -9.19 1.11
CA GLY A 128 24.61 -8.10 1.73
C GLY A 128 24.48 -6.79 0.97
N SER A 129 25.09 -5.73 1.51
CA SER A 129 25.10 -4.40 0.87
C SER A 129 25.57 -4.41 -0.58
N PRO A 130 26.63 -5.14 -0.97
CA PRO A 130 27.07 -5.19 -2.37
C PRO A 130 26.01 -5.75 -3.33
N GLN A 131 25.24 -6.75 -2.88
CA GLN A 131 24.20 -7.39 -3.66
C GLN A 131 22.99 -6.47 -3.85
N VAL A 132 22.58 -5.76 -2.79
CA VAL A 132 21.33 -4.99 -2.82
C VAL A 132 21.51 -3.52 -3.21
N PHE A 133 22.72 -2.98 -3.10
CA PHE A 133 23.00 -1.58 -3.46
C PHE A 133 22.60 -1.21 -4.90
N PRO A 134 22.81 -2.06 -5.93
CA PRO A 134 22.31 -1.77 -7.28
C PRO A 134 20.80 -1.51 -7.33
N PHE A 135 19.99 -2.31 -6.62
CA PHE A 135 18.53 -2.11 -6.55
C PHE A 135 18.18 -0.76 -5.92
N TRP A 136 18.79 -0.45 -4.77
CA TRP A 136 18.59 0.84 -4.08
C TRP A 136 18.92 2.03 -4.98
N ASN A 137 20.08 1.98 -5.64
CA ASN A 137 20.56 3.10 -6.43
C ASN A 137 19.80 3.24 -7.76
N ARG A 138 19.59 2.14 -8.49
CA ARG A 138 18.93 2.17 -9.81
C ARG A 138 17.44 2.46 -9.67
N ALA A 139 16.75 1.90 -8.67
CA ALA A 139 15.33 2.16 -8.47
C ALA A 139 15.08 3.65 -8.26
N ARG A 140 15.83 4.30 -7.37
CA ARG A 140 15.72 5.74 -7.11
C ARG A 140 16.10 6.63 -8.29
N GLN A 141 16.93 6.14 -9.20
CA GLN A 141 17.33 6.89 -10.40
C GLN A 141 16.32 6.75 -11.55
N PHE A 142 15.76 5.55 -11.74
CA PHE A 142 15.03 5.22 -12.98
C PHE A 142 13.59 4.71 -12.73
N LEU A 143 13.33 3.98 -11.65
CA LEU A 143 11.99 3.47 -11.33
C LEU A 143 11.16 4.50 -10.56
N CYS A 144 11.73 5.17 -9.57
CA CYS A 144 11.05 6.15 -8.72
C CYS A 144 11.92 7.40 -8.54
N PRO A 145 12.16 8.15 -9.63
CA PRO A 145 12.94 9.38 -9.56
C PRO A 145 12.21 10.45 -8.74
N GLY A 146 12.98 11.21 -7.94
CA GLY A 146 12.45 12.33 -7.16
C GLY A 146 11.80 11.93 -5.83
N VAL A 147 11.99 10.68 -5.43
CA VAL A 147 11.54 10.14 -4.16
C VAL A 147 12.68 10.09 -3.14
#